data_AF-A0A9D9Z7G8-F1
#
_entry.id   AF-A0A9D9Z7G8-F1
#
_cell.length_a   1.000
_cell.length_b   1.000
_cell.length_c   1.000
_cell.angle_alpha   90.00
_cell.angle_beta   90.00
_cell.angle_gamma   90.00
#
_symmetry.space_group_name_H-M   'P 1'
#
loop_
_entity.id
_entity.type
_entity.pdbx_description
1 polymer ?
#
loop_
_entity_poly.entity_id
_entity_poly.type
_entity_poly.pdbx_seq_one_letter_code
_entity_poly.pdbx_strand_id
1 'polypeptide(L)'
;VREEAASRAREKILDALIPPVRVQEKVSDFMHLFTGQQTAKEERLPAEEEEKAEKQRLSTRERLARMLDEGRLEAREVEIEVSESPQFGIPIMGGPGMEEMGINLGEMLSGMIPKKKKRRSVTIAAAREILEAEEAEKLVDHEAAAQEGLAKVQEEGIVFIDELDKVASAGSGHSGPDVSREGVQRDLLSIVEGCTVNTRYGPARTDHILFIAAGAFHKLKPSDLVPELQGRFPLRVELGPLGEEDLARILVEPEHSLVDQYKALLSTEDVALTFSEEAIKVIASLAAKMNRETEDIGARRLHTMMENLLEEIQFDAPELSGQGVEIDEGLVRERLEKLVADTDVRKYLL
;
A
#
# COMPACT_ATOMS: atom_id res chain seq x y z
N VAL A 1 16.78 0.77 10.29
CA VAL A 1 15.70 1.73 10.66
C VAL A 1 14.88 1.23 11.85
N ARG A 2 14.06 0.16 11.74
CA ARG A 2 13.15 -0.27 12.83
C ARG A 2 13.85 -0.62 14.15
N GLU A 3 14.90 -1.44 14.13
CA GLU A 3 15.63 -1.80 15.36
C GLU A 3 16.31 -0.59 16.02
N GLU A 4 16.86 0.32 15.21
CA GLU A 4 17.49 1.54 15.70
C GLU A 4 16.46 2.54 16.24
N ALA A 5 15.29 2.65 15.60
CA ALA A 5 14.16 3.44 16.08
C ALA A 5 13.65 2.92 17.42
N ALA A 6 13.50 1.59 17.57
CA ALA A 6 13.16 0.93 18.83
C ALA A 6 14.16 1.22 19.95
N SER A 7 15.46 1.18 19.63
CA SER A 7 16.52 1.53 20.59
C SER A 7 16.46 3.00 21.02
N ARG A 8 16.27 3.94 20.09
CA ARG A 8 16.15 5.37 20.39
C ARG A 8 14.87 5.71 21.17
N ALA A 9 13.76 5.06 20.84
CA ALA A 9 12.49 5.19 21.55
C ALA A 9 12.62 4.68 23.00
N ARG A 10 13.28 3.52 23.19
CA ARG A 10 13.60 2.96 24.50
C ARG A 10 14.37 3.95 25.39
N GLU A 11 15.44 4.56 24.86
CA GLU A 11 16.23 5.53 25.62
C GLU A 11 15.38 6.75 26.04
N LYS A 12 14.50 7.25 25.16
CA LYS A 12 13.56 8.34 25.48
C LYS A 12 12.56 7.97 26.58
N ILE A 13 12.05 6.73 26.59
CA ILE A 13 11.16 6.25 27.66
C ILE A 13 11.94 6.18 28.99
N LEU A 14 13.18 5.72 28.96
CA LEU A 14 14.05 5.68 30.15
C LEU A 14 14.38 7.07 30.69
N ASP A 15 14.63 8.04 29.80
CA ASP A 15 14.85 9.43 30.18
C ASP A 15 13.59 10.08 30.76
N ALA A 16 12.40 9.73 30.28
CA ALA A 16 11.14 10.20 30.84
C ALA A 16 10.84 9.57 32.21
N LEU A 17 11.29 8.34 32.46
CA LEU A 17 11.17 7.66 33.76
C LEU A 17 12.19 8.18 34.79
N ILE A 18 13.34 8.67 34.35
CA ILE A 18 14.39 9.25 35.19
C ILE A 18 14.81 10.60 34.59
N PRO A 19 14.02 11.67 34.82
CA PRO A 19 14.33 12.98 34.26
C PRO A 19 15.74 13.44 34.70
N PRO A 20 16.53 14.06 33.81
CA PRO A 20 17.86 14.55 34.15
C PRO A 20 17.78 15.63 35.22
N VAL A 21 18.80 15.70 36.07
CA VAL A 21 18.99 16.82 37.00
C VAL A 21 19.16 18.08 36.15
N ARG A 22 18.21 19.01 36.22
CA ARG A 22 18.32 20.31 35.54
C ARG A 22 19.51 21.06 36.13
N VAL A 23 20.66 21.03 35.47
CA VAL A 23 21.68 22.06 35.64
C VAL A 23 21.11 23.30 34.96
N GLN A 24 20.72 24.32 35.73
CA GLN A 24 20.36 25.61 35.17
C GLN A 24 21.60 26.20 34.49
N GLU A 25 21.72 26.06 33.17
CA GLU A 25 22.58 26.97 32.40
C GLU A 25 21.91 28.34 32.43
N LYS A 26 22.47 29.23 33.26
CA LYS A 26 22.08 30.64 33.31
C LYS A 26 22.35 31.29 31.97
N VAL A 27 21.28 31.75 31.33
CA VAL A 27 21.36 32.67 30.20
C VAL A 27 21.91 34.01 30.69
N SER A 28 23.10 34.34 30.18
CA SER A 28 23.65 35.69 29.96
C SER A 28 24.11 36.49 31.19
N ASP A 29 25.41 36.38 31.42
CA ASP A 29 26.32 37.30 32.13
C ASP A 29 26.21 38.80 31.76
N PHE A 30 25.38 39.19 30.80
CA PHE A 30 25.32 40.58 30.31
C PHE A 30 24.55 41.53 31.23
N MET A 31 23.56 41.05 31.98
CA MET A 31 22.71 41.89 32.84
C MET A 31 23.28 42.09 34.25
N HIS A 32 24.32 41.33 34.61
CA HIS A 32 24.95 41.33 35.94
C HIS A 32 26.07 42.38 36.09
N LEU A 33 26.57 42.96 34.98
CA LEU A 33 27.59 44.00 35.03
C LEU A 33 27.04 45.39 35.44
N PHE A 34 25.72 45.60 35.37
CA PHE A 34 25.10 46.93 35.50
C PHE A 34 24.38 47.21 36.83
N THR A 35 24.07 46.21 37.65
CA THR A 35 23.14 46.39 38.79
C THR A 35 23.76 46.26 40.18
N GLY A 36 25.05 45.94 40.30
CA GLY A 36 25.79 46.05 41.57
C GLY A 36 25.16 45.34 42.78
N GLN A 37 24.29 44.34 42.56
CA GLN A 37 23.65 43.61 43.65
C GLN A 37 24.45 42.36 44.01
N GLN A 38 24.73 42.23 45.30
CA GLN A 38 25.39 41.07 45.90
C GLN A 38 24.59 39.79 45.63
N THR A 39 25.32 38.75 45.23
CA THR A 39 24.85 37.40 44.94
C THR A 39 24.20 36.75 46.16
N ALA A 40 22.97 36.26 45.98
CA ALA A 40 22.49 35.15 46.80
C ALA A 40 23.41 33.95 46.55
N LYS A 41 23.93 33.38 47.64
CA LYS A 41 24.76 32.18 47.65
C LYS A 41 23.98 31.03 46.99
N GLU A 42 24.42 30.58 45.83
CA GLU A 42 24.01 29.29 45.28
C GLU A 42 24.75 28.18 46.04
N GLU A 43 23.99 27.35 46.74
CA GLU A 43 24.48 26.07 47.25
C GLU A 43 24.76 25.15 46.05
N ARG A 44 26.03 25.07 45.63
CA ARG A 44 26.51 23.91 44.88
C ARG A 44 26.64 22.75 45.86
N LEU A 45 26.07 21.60 45.51
CA LEU A 45 26.27 20.37 46.26
C LEU A 45 27.79 20.06 46.33
N PRO A 46 28.31 19.53 47.45
CA PRO A 46 29.69 19.09 47.53
C PRO A 46 29.97 17.99 46.48
N ALA A 47 31.13 18.02 45.83
CA ALA A 47 31.50 17.11 44.73
C ALA A 47 31.38 15.61 45.09
N GLU A 48 31.52 15.24 46.37
CA GLU A 48 31.32 13.86 46.86
C GLU A 48 29.84 13.42 46.89
N GLU A 49 28.91 14.35 47.07
CA GLU A 49 27.47 14.08 47.04
C GLU A 49 26.95 14.00 45.60
N GLU A 50 27.51 14.79 44.69
CA GLU A 50 27.25 14.68 43.24
C GLU A 50 27.67 13.31 42.70
N GLU A 51 28.87 12.83 43.05
CA GLU A 51 29.37 11.52 42.59
C GLU A 51 28.55 10.34 43.13
N LYS A 52 28.08 10.42 44.39
CA LYS A 52 27.19 9.40 44.98
C LYS A 52 25.80 9.41 44.35
N ALA A 53 25.23 10.59 44.11
CA ALA A 53 23.92 10.74 43.48
C ALA A 53 23.95 10.21 42.03
N GLU A 54 25.04 10.44 41.31
CA GLU A 54 25.24 9.95 39.95
C GLU A 54 25.34 8.41 39.89
N LYS A 55 26.10 7.79 40.81
CA LYS A 55 26.19 6.32 40.92
C LYS A 55 24.85 5.66 41.26
N GLN A 56 24.07 6.24 42.19
CA GLN A 56 22.73 5.74 42.51
C GLN A 56 21.76 5.87 41.33
N ARG A 57 21.87 6.96 40.56
CA ARG A 57 21.04 7.19 39.38
C ARG A 57 21.36 6.20 38.25
N LEU A 58 22.64 5.93 37.99
CA LEU A 58 23.07 4.92 37.01
C LEU A 58 22.52 3.52 37.37
N SER A 59 22.68 3.11 38.64
CA SER A 59 22.13 1.84 39.12
C SER A 59 20.59 1.76 38.99
N THR A 60 19.89 2.87 39.24
CA THR A 60 18.43 2.95 39.08
C THR A 60 18.02 2.87 37.61
N ARG A 61 18.78 3.50 36.70
CA ARG A 61 18.57 3.44 35.24
C ARG A 61 18.72 2.03 34.71
N GLU A 62 19.77 1.32 35.11
CA GLU A 62 19.99 -0.08 34.71
C GLU A 62 18.86 -1.01 35.15
N ARG A 63 18.36 -0.83 36.38
CA ARG A 63 17.24 -1.63 36.90
C ARG A 63 15.94 -1.35 36.13
N LEU A 64 15.63 -0.09 35.85
CA LEU A 64 14.45 0.29 35.07
C LEU A 64 14.55 -0.14 33.60
N ALA A 65 15.75 -0.08 33.01
CA ALA A 65 16.03 -0.59 31.67
C ALA A 65 15.72 -2.08 31.56
N ARG A 66 16.17 -2.90 32.53
CA ARG A 66 15.85 -4.33 32.56
C ARG A 66 14.34 -4.58 32.70
N MET A 67 13.66 -3.85 33.57
CA MET A 67 12.21 -4.00 33.74
C MET A 67 11.39 -3.56 32.51
N LEU A 68 11.91 -2.60 31.74
CA LEU A 68 11.32 -2.16 30.46
C LEU A 68 11.50 -3.22 29.37
N ASP A 69 12.66 -3.87 29.33
CA ASP A 69 12.96 -4.98 28.40
C ASP A 69 12.12 -6.22 28.68
N GLU A 70 11.87 -6.50 29.97
CA GLU A 70 11.00 -7.60 30.41
C GLU A 70 9.50 -7.30 30.21
N GLY A 71 9.12 -6.12 29.70
CA GLY A 71 7.72 -5.72 29.49
C GLY A 71 6.92 -5.54 30.79
N ARG A 72 7.60 -5.34 31.93
CA ARG A 72 6.95 -5.26 33.26
C ARG A 72 6.40 -3.88 33.59
N LEU A 73 6.70 -2.90 32.75
CA LEU A 73 6.33 -1.50 32.96
C LEU A 73 5.26 -1.01 31.97
N GLU A 74 4.75 -1.86 31.07
CA GLU A 74 3.87 -1.44 29.96
C GLU A 74 2.63 -0.65 30.39
N ALA A 75 2.02 -1.01 31.52
CA ALA A 75 0.84 -0.35 32.08
C ALA A 75 1.14 0.95 32.85
N ARG A 76 2.42 1.26 33.11
CA ARG A 76 2.82 2.46 33.85
C ARG A 76 2.68 3.69 32.95
N GLU A 77 2.20 4.79 33.51
CA GLU A 77 2.12 6.07 32.79
C GLU A 77 3.46 6.80 32.79
N VAL A 78 3.74 7.48 31.68
CA VAL A 78 4.91 8.31 31.45
C VAL A 78 4.51 9.57 30.66
N GLU A 79 5.10 10.71 31.02
CA GLU A 79 4.95 11.93 30.23
C GLU A 79 6.00 11.96 29.12
N ILE A 80 5.53 12.00 27.87
CA ILE A 80 6.40 12.14 26.70
C ILE A 80 6.07 13.43 25.95
N GLU A 81 7.08 14.02 25.32
CA GLU A 81 6.90 15.13 24.38
C GLU A 81 6.65 14.56 22.99
N VAL A 82 5.45 14.80 22.47
CA VAL A 82 5.05 14.36 21.13
C VAL A 82 4.99 15.57 20.22
N SER A 83 5.47 15.40 18.99
CA SER A 83 5.35 16.41 17.94
C SER A 83 3.94 16.35 17.35
N GLU A 84 3.06 17.29 17.71
CA GLU A 84 1.75 17.42 17.03
C GLU A 84 1.96 18.23 15.74
N SER A 85 1.64 17.62 14.60
CA SER A 85 1.43 18.35 13.35
C SER A 85 0.11 19.12 13.50
N PRO A 86 0.10 20.47 13.50
CA PRO A 86 -1.15 21.18 13.49
C PRO A 86 -1.89 20.84 12.20
N GLN A 87 -2.93 20.00 12.28
CA GLN A 87 -3.89 19.84 11.21
C GLN A 87 -4.64 21.16 11.06
N PHE A 88 -4.08 22.09 10.29
CA PHE A 88 -4.84 23.21 9.78
C PHE A 88 -5.84 22.65 8.77
N GLY A 89 -7.02 22.26 9.27
CA GLY A 89 -8.20 22.05 8.45
C GLY A 89 -8.66 23.40 7.89
N ILE A 90 -7.96 23.92 6.89
CA ILE A 90 -8.51 24.95 6.03
C ILE A 90 -9.48 24.21 5.10
N PRO A 91 -10.80 24.45 5.17
CA PRO A 91 -11.70 23.90 4.18
C PRO A 91 -11.33 24.54 2.84
N ILE A 92 -10.69 23.77 1.96
CA ILE A 92 -10.35 24.22 0.62
C ILE A 92 -11.65 24.23 -0.17
N MET A 93 -12.35 25.35 -0.10
CA MET A 93 -13.49 25.66 -0.95
C MET A 93 -12.95 26.07 -2.33
N GLY A 94 -12.37 25.11 -3.06
CA GLY A 94 -11.83 25.27 -4.40
C GLY A 94 -12.54 24.31 -5.35
N GLY A 95 -13.01 24.82 -6.49
CA GLY A 95 -13.74 24.04 -7.48
C GLY A 95 -12.93 22.85 -8.05
N PRO A 96 -13.59 21.97 -8.83
CA PRO A 96 -12.96 20.78 -9.41
C PRO A 96 -11.73 21.18 -10.23
N GLY A 97 -10.56 20.62 -9.87
CA GLY A 97 -9.25 20.93 -10.45
C GLY A 97 -8.26 21.63 -9.51
N MET A 98 -8.68 22.09 -8.32
CA MET A 98 -7.80 22.69 -7.30
C MET A 98 -7.47 21.77 -6.11
N GLU A 99 -7.99 20.54 -6.08
CA GLU A 99 -7.79 19.59 -4.96
C GLU A 99 -6.31 19.20 -4.80
N GLU A 100 -5.61 18.92 -5.90
CA GLU A 100 -4.20 18.50 -5.87
C GLU A 100 -3.25 19.65 -5.46
N MET A 101 -3.56 20.88 -5.87
CA MET A 101 -2.79 22.07 -5.50
C MET A 101 -3.02 22.46 -4.02
N GLY A 102 -4.23 22.22 -3.51
CA GLY A 102 -4.59 22.47 -2.12
C GLY A 102 -3.87 21.56 -1.12
N ILE A 103 -3.68 20.28 -1.48
CA ILE A 103 -2.94 19.31 -0.68
C ILE A 103 -1.45 19.69 -0.61
N ASN A 104 -0.84 20.01 -1.76
CA ASN A 104 0.56 20.42 -1.82
C ASN A 104 0.85 21.74 -1.06
N LEU A 105 -0.08 22.70 -1.08
CA LEU A 105 0.08 23.95 -0.34
C LEU A 105 -0.06 23.75 1.18
N GLY A 106 -0.95 22.85 1.60
CA GLY A 106 -1.11 22.45 3.00
C GLY A 106 0.13 21.78 3.58
N GLU A 107 0.73 20.85 2.84
CA GLU A 107 1.98 20.18 3.23
C GLU A 107 3.15 21.16 3.32
N MET A 108 3.29 22.07 2.35
CA MET A 108 4.36 23.08 2.34
C MET A 108 4.23 24.07 3.51
N LEU A 109 3.00 24.50 3.85
CA LEU A 109 2.74 25.37 5.01
C LEU A 109 2.98 24.65 6.33
N SER A 110 2.60 23.36 6.43
CA SER A 110 2.89 22.54 7.62
C SER A 110 4.39 22.29 7.81
N GLY A 111 5.19 22.27 6.73
CA GLY A 111 6.64 22.14 6.78
C GLY A 111 7.37 23.40 7.26
N MET A 112 6.79 24.59 7.07
CA MET A 112 7.38 25.88 7.51
C MET A 112 7.07 26.25 8.97
N ILE A 113 5.99 25.73 9.54
CA ILE A 113 5.62 26.02 10.94
C ILE A 113 6.39 25.07 11.86
N PRO A 114 7.15 25.55 12.87
CA PRO A 114 7.80 24.69 13.83
C PRO A 114 6.78 23.77 14.51
N LYS A 115 6.95 22.44 14.38
CA LYS A 115 6.11 21.44 15.05
C LYS A 115 6.07 21.78 16.55
N LYS A 116 4.90 22.13 17.08
CA LYS A 116 4.74 22.41 18.51
C LYS A 116 4.82 21.07 19.26
N LYS A 117 5.80 20.95 20.14
CA LYS A 117 5.89 19.80 21.05
C LYS A 117 4.87 19.97 22.17
N LYS A 118 4.04 18.96 22.39
CA LYS A 118 3.06 18.91 23.48
C LYS A 118 3.38 17.74 24.39
N ARG A 119 3.31 17.99 25.71
CA ARG A 119 3.46 16.93 26.70
C ARG A 119 2.15 16.17 26.83
N ARG A 120 2.23 14.85 26.78
CA ARG A 120 1.10 13.96 26.94
C ARG A 120 1.49 12.85 27.92
N SER A 121 0.61 12.58 28.89
CA SER A 121 0.71 11.37 29.72
C SER A 121 0.08 10.21 28.96
N VAL A 122 0.83 9.14 28.76
CA VAL A 122 0.40 7.90 28.10
C VAL A 122 1.01 6.70 28.79
N THR A 123 0.48 5.50 28.54
CA THR A 123 1.12 4.26 29.00
C THR A 123 2.44 4.03 28.27
N ILE A 124 3.36 3.29 28.87
CA ILE A 124 4.64 2.94 28.24
C ILE A 124 4.43 2.16 26.93
N ALA A 125 3.40 1.30 26.87
CA ALA A 125 3.04 0.60 25.64
C ALA A 125 2.72 1.57 24.49
N ALA A 126 1.84 2.55 24.75
CA ALA A 126 1.49 3.56 23.75
C ALA A 126 2.67 4.52 23.46
N ALA A 127 3.47 4.86 24.47
CA ALA A 127 4.67 5.67 24.29
C ALA A 127 5.67 5.00 23.35
N ARG A 128 5.83 3.68 23.45
CA ARG A 128 6.71 2.89 22.59
C ARG A 128 6.28 3.00 21.13
N GLU A 129 5.00 2.75 20.83
CA GLU A 129 4.49 2.87 19.46
C GLU A 129 4.68 4.28 18.87
N ILE A 130 4.35 5.32 19.66
CA ILE A 130 4.46 6.73 19.22
C ILE A 130 5.92 7.12 18.97
N LEU A 131 6.81 6.83 19.91
CA LEU A 131 8.21 7.24 19.84
C LEU A 131 8.99 6.41 18.81
N GLU A 132 8.68 5.13 18.64
CA GLU A 132 9.26 4.29 17.59
C GLU A 132 8.89 4.81 16.21
N ALA A 133 7.62 5.18 15.98
CA ALA A 133 7.20 5.79 14.74
C ALA A 133 7.92 7.13 14.48
N GLU A 134 8.02 8.00 15.48
CA GLU A 134 8.69 9.30 15.34
C GLU A 134 10.21 9.15 15.10
N GLU A 135 10.88 8.21 15.75
CA GLU A 135 12.31 7.95 15.54
C GLU A 135 12.57 7.23 14.21
N ALA A 136 11.66 6.35 13.77
CA ALA A 136 11.74 5.75 12.46
C ALA A 136 11.61 6.81 11.35
N GLU A 137 10.68 7.75 11.46
CA GLU A 137 10.50 8.86 10.52
C GLU A 137 11.78 9.71 10.40
N LYS A 138 12.47 9.99 11.52
CA LYS A 138 13.75 10.73 11.51
C LYS A 138 14.92 9.96 10.91
N LEU A 139 14.87 8.63 10.99
CA LEU A 139 15.91 7.74 10.46
C LEU A 139 15.73 7.45 8.97
N VAL A 140 14.56 7.76 8.40
CA VAL A 140 14.32 7.63 6.97
C VAL A 140 14.85 8.87 6.28
N ASP A 141 15.87 8.67 5.44
CA ASP A 141 16.29 9.68 4.48
C ASP A 141 15.32 9.67 3.29
N HIS A 142 14.33 10.55 3.35
CA HIS A 142 13.32 10.69 2.30
C HIS A 142 13.92 11.11 0.95
N GLU A 143 15.03 11.85 0.95
CA GLU A 143 15.70 12.27 -0.28
C GLU A 143 16.41 11.07 -0.91
N ALA A 144 17.16 10.31 -0.11
CA ALA A 144 17.79 9.08 -0.58
C ALA A 144 16.77 8.05 -1.08
N ALA A 145 15.65 7.87 -0.37
CA ALA A 145 14.57 6.98 -0.80
C ALA A 145 13.92 7.44 -2.12
N ALA A 146 13.71 8.75 -2.30
CA ALA A 146 13.19 9.30 -3.54
C ALA A 146 14.16 9.08 -4.72
N GLN A 147 15.46 9.28 -4.50
CA GLN A 147 16.49 9.02 -5.50
C GLN A 147 16.58 7.52 -5.85
N GLU A 148 16.50 6.62 -4.86
CA GLU A 148 16.45 5.18 -5.10
C GLU A 148 15.21 4.78 -5.89
N GLY A 149 14.04 5.33 -5.54
CA GLY A 149 12.79 5.09 -6.26
C GLY A 149 12.86 5.55 -7.72
N LEU A 150 13.41 6.75 -7.96
CA LEU A 150 13.65 7.25 -9.32
C LEU A 150 14.63 6.35 -10.09
N ALA A 151 15.71 5.89 -9.46
CA ALA A 151 16.64 4.97 -10.10
C ALA A 151 15.95 3.65 -10.49
N LYS A 152 15.16 3.06 -9.59
CA LYS A 152 14.40 1.83 -9.87
C LYS A 152 13.39 1.99 -11.00
N VAL A 153 12.64 3.09 -11.03
CA VAL A 153 11.69 3.34 -12.12
C VAL A 153 12.41 3.45 -13.46
N GLN A 154 13.57 4.11 -13.49
CA GLN A 154 14.33 4.32 -14.72
C GLN A 154 14.99 3.03 -15.22
N GLU A 155 15.53 2.19 -14.35
CA GLU A 155 16.31 0.99 -14.73
C GLU A 155 15.50 -0.32 -14.76
N GLU A 156 14.47 -0.43 -13.91
CA GLU A 156 13.70 -1.66 -13.69
C GLU A 156 12.19 -1.46 -13.93
N GLY A 157 11.78 -0.26 -14.34
CA GLY A 157 10.37 0.09 -14.53
C GLY A 157 9.70 -0.79 -15.59
N ILE A 158 8.48 -1.24 -15.30
CA ILE A 158 7.62 -1.96 -16.24
C ILE A 158 6.31 -1.19 -16.37
N VAL A 159 5.90 -0.91 -17.61
CA VAL A 159 4.62 -0.28 -17.94
C VAL A 159 3.80 -1.26 -18.80
N PHE A 160 2.62 -1.64 -18.30
CA PHE A 160 1.66 -2.46 -19.03
C PHE A 160 0.58 -1.56 -19.65
N ILE A 161 0.46 -1.57 -20.97
CA ILE A 161 -0.54 -0.83 -21.74
C ILE A 161 -1.59 -1.85 -22.22
N ASP A 162 -2.74 -1.88 -21.57
CA ASP A 162 -3.86 -2.73 -21.97
C ASP A 162 -4.65 -2.10 -23.13
N GLU A 163 -5.38 -2.94 -23.88
CA GLU A 163 -6.27 -2.53 -24.98
C GLU A 163 -5.62 -1.60 -26.03
N LEU A 164 -4.34 -1.81 -26.36
CA LEU A 164 -3.61 -1.04 -27.39
C LEU A 164 -4.32 -1.10 -28.76
N ASP A 165 -5.06 -2.17 -29.04
CA ASP A 165 -5.84 -2.29 -30.28
C ASP A 165 -6.95 -1.22 -30.40
N LYS A 166 -7.43 -0.61 -29.31
CA LYS A 166 -8.45 0.44 -29.36
C LYS A 166 -7.95 1.77 -29.92
N VAL A 167 -6.64 2.01 -29.84
CA VAL A 167 -6.02 3.22 -30.39
C VAL A 167 -5.51 3.02 -31.82
N ALA A 168 -5.51 1.78 -32.35
CA ALA A 168 -5.19 1.51 -33.74
C ALA A 168 -6.30 2.04 -34.69
N SER A 169 -5.91 2.40 -35.91
CA SER A 169 -6.85 2.89 -36.93
C SER A 169 -6.61 2.18 -38.26
N ALA A 170 -7.66 1.57 -38.81
CA ALA A 170 -7.59 0.87 -40.09
C ALA A 170 -7.68 1.84 -41.27
N GLY A 171 -6.79 2.84 -41.36
CA GLY A 171 -6.45 3.61 -42.57
C GLY A 171 -7.57 4.15 -43.49
N SER A 172 -8.84 4.14 -43.08
CA SER A 172 -9.95 4.51 -43.95
C SER A 172 -10.13 6.02 -43.92
N GLY A 173 -9.81 6.70 -45.02
CA GLY A 173 -9.76 8.16 -45.17
C GLY A 173 -11.07 8.93 -44.97
N HIS A 174 -11.72 8.79 -43.83
CA HIS A 174 -12.87 9.58 -43.41
C HIS A 174 -12.51 10.39 -42.17
N SER A 175 -12.24 11.67 -42.41
CA SER A 175 -12.08 12.75 -41.42
C SER A 175 -13.06 12.60 -40.25
N GLY A 176 -12.54 12.30 -39.06
CA GLY A 176 -13.35 12.02 -37.87
C GLY A 176 -12.53 11.44 -36.70
N PRO A 177 -13.06 10.46 -35.93
CA PRO A 177 -12.47 9.92 -34.69
C PRO A 177 -11.03 9.39 -34.80
N ASP A 178 -10.56 9.11 -36.01
CA ASP A 178 -9.24 8.53 -36.27
C ASP A 178 -8.08 9.49 -35.93
N VAL A 179 -8.29 10.81 -36.06
CA VAL A 179 -7.27 11.82 -35.68
C VAL A 179 -6.98 11.78 -34.19
N SER A 180 -8.01 11.52 -33.37
CA SER A 180 -7.84 11.41 -31.92
C SER A 180 -7.09 10.15 -31.53
N ARG A 181 -7.35 9.02 -32.21
CA ARG A 181 -6.68 7.74 -31.93
C ARG A 181 -5.22 7.75 -32.32
N GLU A 182 -4.91 8.32 -33.48
CA GLU A 182 -3.53 8.52 -33.92
C GLU A 182 -2.78 9.51 -33.00
N GLY A 183 -3.48 10.54 -32.50
CA GLY A 183 -2.94 11.44 -31.48
C GLY A 183 -2.47 10.71 -30.23
N VAL A 184 -3.29 9.81 -29.67
CA VAL A 184 -2.90 9.00 -28.50
C VAL A 184 -1.67 8.15 -28.80
N GLN A 185 -1.59 7.53 -29.98
CA GLN A 185 -0.41 6.76 -30.37
C GLN A 185 0.85 7.62 -30.44
N ARG A 186 0.77 8.85 -30.96
CA ARG A 186 1.91 9.79 -31.03
C ARG A 186 2.34 10.28 -29.65
N ASP A 187 1.39 10.53 -28.76
CA ASP A 187 1.69 10.90 -27.38
C ASP A 187 2.38 9.74 -26.64
N LEU A 188 1.86 8.51 -26.80
CA LEU A 188 2.49 7.29 -26.26
C LEU A 188 3.88 7.05 -26.86
N LEU A 189 4.06 7.31 -28.15
CA LEU A 189 5.35 7.17 -28.82
C LEU A 189 6.42 7.99 -28.10
N SER A 190 6.14 9.25 -27.73
CA SER A 190 7.11 10.09 -27.03
C SER A 190 7.65 9.46 -25.73
N ILE A 191 6.82 8.68 -25.04
CA ILE A 191 7.19 8.00 -23.79
C ILE A 191 7.98 6.72 -24.09
N VAL A 192 7.52 5.93 -25.07
CA VAL A 192 8.17 4.67 -25.46
C VAL A 192 9.52 4.91 -26.16
N GLU A 193 9.70 6.04 -26.84
CA GLU A 193 10.98 6.41 -27.47
C GLU A 193 12.05 6.89 -26.49
N GLY A 194 11.64 7.29 -25.28
CA GLY A 194 12.49 7.92 -24.27
C GLY A 194 12.21 9.41 -24.16
N CYS A 195 11.67 9.82 -23.01
CA CYS A 195 11.51 11.22 -22.64
C CYS A 195 11.81 11.43 -21.16
N THR A 196 11.92 12.69 -20.75
CA THR A 196 12.02 13.05 -19.33
C THR A 196 10.67 13.56 -18.84
N VAL A 197 10.08 12.84 -17.89
CA VAL A 197 8.82 13.18 -17.23
C VAL A 197 9.12 13.79 -15.86
N ASN A 198 8.59 14.98 -15.58
CA ASN A 198 8.74 15.61 -14.27
C ASN A 198 7.75 14.99 -13.28
N THR A 199 8.26 14.39 -12.21
CA THR A 199 7.46 13.85 -11.10
C THR A 199 7.67 14.68 -9.85
N ARG A 200 6.82 14.48 -8.82
CA ARG A 200 6.99 15.12 -7.51
C ARG A 200 8.32 14.80 -6.82
N TYR A 201 8.99 13.72 -7.24
CA TYR A 201 10.26 13.27 -6.69
C TYR A 201 11.49 13.72 -7.50
N GLY A 202 11.25 14.31 -8.68
CA GLY A 202 12.29 14.71 -9.61
C GLY A 202 12.00 14.25 -11.05
N PRO A 203 12.87 14.60 -12.00
CA PRO A 203 12.75 14.14 -13.39
C PRO A 203 13.04 12.64 -13.49
N ALA A 204 12.17 11.89 -14.18
CA ALA A 204 12.34 10.48 -14.48
C ALA A 204 12.47 10.28 -16.00
N ARG A 205 13.49 9.53 -16.42
CA ARG A 205 13.72 9.16 -17.83
C ARG A 205 13.04 7.83 -18.17
N THR A 206 12.45 7.72 -19.36
CA THR A 206 11.74 6.50 -19.77
C THR A 206 12.55 5.59 -20.70
N ASP A 207 13.80 5.95 -21.01
CA ASP A 207 14.66 5.28 -21.99
C ASP A 207 14.86 3.77 -21.75
N HIS A 208 14.82 3.32 -20.50
CA HIS A 208 15.07 1.92 -20.10
C HIS A 208 13.86 1.23 -19.46
N ILE A 209 12.68 1.87 -19.51
CA ILE A 209 11.44 1.27 -19.04
C ILE A 209 10.99 0.17 -20.02
N LEU A 210 10.64 -0.99 -19.48
CA LEU A 210 10.05 -2.08 -20.27
C LEU A 210 8.57 -1.80 -20.51
N PHE A 211 8.18 -1.65 -21.78
CA PHE A 211 6.78 -1.53 -22.18
C PHE A 211 6.24 -2.88 -22.65
N ILE A 212 5.13 -3.31 -22.04
CA ILE A 212 4.34 -4.46 -22.46
C ILE A 212 2.99 -3.92 -22.91
N ALA A 213 2.64 -4.14 -24.18
CA ALA A 213 1.33 -3.75 -24.67
C ALA A 213 0.50 -4.98 -25.03
N ALA A 214 -0.77 -4.97 -24.63
CA ALA A 214 -1.73 -6.03 -24.90
C ALA A 214 -2.92 -5.49 -25.69
N GLY A 215 -3.58 -6.36 -26.43
CA GLY A 215 -4.78 -6.03 -27.20
C GLY A 215 -5.36 -7.29 -27.83
N ALA A 216 -6.68 -7.33 -28.00
CA ALA A 216 -7.35 -8.50 -28.56
C ALA A 216 -7.19 -8.57 -30.09
N PHE A 217 -7.03 -7.43 -30.76
CA PHE A 217 -6.80 -7.33 -32.21
C PHE A 217 -7.83 -8.12 -33.05
N HIS A 218 -9.09 -8.18 -32.59
CA HIS A 218 -10.15 -8.93 -33.28
C HIS A 218 -10.57 -8.29 -34.63
N LYS A 219 -10.60 -6.95 -34.68
CA LYS A 219 -11.03 -6.17 -35.86
C LYS A 219 -9.88 -5.41 -36.54
N LEU A 220 -8.78 -5.25 -35.81
CA LEU A 220 -7.62 -4.46 -36.19
C LEU A 220 -6.40 -5.36 -36.05
N LYS A 221 -5.37 -5.09 -36.83
CA LYS A 221 -4.11 -5.83 -36.77
C LYS A 221 -3.03 -4.96 -36.14
N PRO A 222 -1.97 -5.54 -35.57
CA PRO A 222 -0.81 -4.76 -35.15
C PRO A 222 -0.19 -3.90 -36.27
N SER A 223 -0.41 -4.26 -37.54
CA SER A 223 -0.01 -3.46 -38.71
C SER A 223 -0.79 -2.15 -38.87
N ASP A 224 -1.92 -1.99 -38.17
CA ASP A 224 -2.79 -0.81 -38.20
C ASP A 224 -2.38 0.24 -37.15
N LEU A 225 -1.30 -0.02 -36.39
CA LEU A 225 -0.63 0.98 -35.57
C LEU A 225 0.30 1.84 -36.43
N VAL A 226 0.65 3.05 -35.97
CA VAL A 226 1.61 3.91 -36.68
C VAL A 226 2.97 3.19 -36.83
N PRO A 227 3.66 3.31 -37.98
CA PRO A 227 4.91 2.58 -38.24
C PRO A 227 5.98 2.76 -37.16
N GLU A 228 6.07 3.96 -36.59
CA GLU A 228 7.00 4.32 -35.53
C GLU A 228 6.75 3.49 -34.26
N LEU A 229 5.49 3.35 -33.87
CA LEU A 229 5.10 2.58 -32.69
C LEU A 229 5.32 1.08 -32.91
N GLN A 230 5.05 0.58 -34.11
CA GLN A 230 5.37 -0.81 -34.46
C GLN A 230 6.86 -1.12 -34.31
N GLY A 231 7.73 -0.17 -34.68
CA GLY A 231 9.18 -0.31 -34.52
C GLY A 231 9.64 -0.41 -33.06
N ARG A 232 8.85 0.12 -32.12
CA ARG A 232 9.12 0.06 -30.68
C ARG A 232 8.58 -1.17 -29.97
N PHE A 233 7.73 -1.95 -30.63
CA PHE A 233 7.26 -3.27 -30.16
C PHE A 233 7.76 -4.40 -31.09
N PRO A 234 9.07 -4.69 -31.11
CA PRO A 234 9.64 -5.69 -32.01
C PRO A 234 9.30 -7.13 -31.60
N LEU A 235 9.14 -7.38 -30.30
CA LEU A 235 8.77 -8.68 -29.76
C LEU A 235 7.25 -8.84 -29.82
N ARG A 236 6.79 -9.89 -30.51
CA ARG A 236 5.37 -10.19 -30.67
C ARG A 236 5.13 -11.62 -30.20
N VAL A 237 4.12 -11.78 -29.36
CA VAL A 237 3.67 -13.07 -28.84
C VAL A 237 2.15 -13.12 -28.97
N GLU A 238 1.64 -14.30 -29.29
CA GLU A 238 0.21 -14.58 -29.35
C GLU A 238 -0.11 -15.58 -28.22
N LEU A 239 -1.13 -15.28 -27.43
CA LEU A 239 -1.58 -16.15 -26.34
C LEU A 239 -2.73 -17.03 -26.84
N GLY A 240 -2.68 -18.32 -26.53
CA GLY A 240 -3.75 -19.25 -26.87
C GLY A 240 -5.01 -19.01 -26.03
N PRO A 241 -6.20 -19.34 -26.56
CA PRO A 241 -7.44 -19.30 -25.77
C PRO A 241 -7.41 -20.37 -24.68
N LEU A 242 -8.11 -20.12 -23.57
CA LEU A 242 -8.20 -21.05 -22.45
C LEU A 242 -9.26 -22.12 -22.70
N GLY A 243 -8.87 -23.38 -22.61
CA GLY A 243 -9.78 -24.53 -22.65
C GLY A 243 -10.42 -24.83 -21.29
N GLU A 244 -11.30 -25.84 -21.28
CA GLU A 244 -11.89 -26.38 -20.04
C GLU A 244 -10.82 -26.88 -19.07
N GLU A 245 -9.82 -27.61 -19.58
CA GLU A 245 -8.71 -28.11 -18.76
C GLU A 245 -7.90 -26.97 -18.16
N ASP A 246 -7.61 -25.90 -18.93
CA ASP A 246 -6.87 -24.75 -18.42
C ASP A 246 -7.64 -24.02 -17.32
N LEU A 247 -8.95 -23.85 -17.48
CA LEU A 247 -9.81 -23.23 -16.46
C LEU A 247 -9.86 -24.06 -15.18
N ALA A 248 -9.90 -25.39 -15.28
CA ALA A 248 -9.84 -26.28 -14.12
C ALA A 248 -8.50 -26.14 -13.38
N ARG A 249 -7.39 -26.03 -14.13
CA ARG A 249 -6.06 -25.80 -13.56
C ARG A 249 -5.97 -24.44 -12.88
N ILE A 250 -6.51 -23.38 -13.49
CA ILE A 250 -6.54 -22.01 -12.92
C ILE A 250 -7.28 -21.98 -11.57
N LEU A 251 -8.31 -22.81 -11.38
CA LEU A 251 -9.04 -22.87 -10.12
C LEU A 251 -8.22 -23.39 -8.93
N VAL A 252 -7.14 -24.15 -9.17
CA VAL A 252 -6.46 -24.93 -8.11
C VAL A 252 -4.93 -24.80 -8.11
N GLU A 253 -4.28 -24.72 -9.27
CA GLU A 253 -2.81 -24.77 -9.36
C GLU A 253 -2.08 -23.45 -9.03
N PRO A 254 -2.57 -22.26 -9.43
CA PRO A 254 -1.88 -21.01 -9.13
C PRO A 254 -1.74 -20.75 -7.62
N GLU A 255 -0.63 -20.15 -7.21
CA GLU A 255 -0.51 -19.63 -5.84
C GLU A 255 -1.64 -18.63 -5.59
N HIS A 256 -2.38 -18.83 -4.50
CA HIS A 256 -3.61 -18.08 -4.20
C HIS A 256 -4.70 -18.27 -5.25
N SER A 257 -4.95 -19.51 -5.68
CA SER A 257 -6.07 -19.87 -6.56
C SER A 257 -7.43 -19.45 -5.98
N LEU A 258 -8.47 -19.39 -6.81
CA LEU A 258 -9.83 -19.05 -6.34
C LEU A 258 -10.31 -20.00 -5.24
N VAL A 259 -10.06 -21.30 -5.41
CA VAL A 259 -10.41 -22.29 -4.39
C VAL A 259 -9.69 -22.00 -3.08
N ASP A 260 -8.39 -21.71 -3.11
CA ASP A 260 -7.63 -21.41 -1.90
C ASP A 260 -8.08 -20.11 -1.24
N GLN A 261 -8.41 -19.08 -2.03
CA GLN A 261 -8.96 -17.83 -1.55
C GLN A 261 -10.28 -18.05 -0.80
N TYR A 262 -11.25 -18.75 -1.39
CA TYR A 262 -12.54 -18.99 -0.72
C TYR A 262 -12.42 -19.91 0.50
N LYS A 263 -11.52 -20.91 0.47
CA LYS A 263 -11.17 -21.71 1.66
C LYS A 263 -10.63 -20.85 2.79
N ALA A 264 -9.68 -19.96 2.48
CA ALA A 264 -9.09 -19.06 3.46
C ALA A 264 -10.11 -18.06 4.00
N LEU A 265 -10.97 -17.50 3.14
CA LEU A 265 -12.04 -16.58 3.54
C LEU A 265 -13.03 -17.25 4.50
N LEU A 266 -13.55 -18.43 4.18
CA LEU A 266 -14.49 -19.12 5.07
C LEU A 266 -13.85 -19.65 6.36
N SER A 267 -12.54 -19.92 6.34
CA SER A 267 -11.82 -20.31 7.56
C SER A 267 -11.81 -19.21 8.63
N THR A 268 -12.04 -17.94 8.28
CA THR A 268 -12.15 -16.86 9.28
C THR A 268 -13.40 -17.00 10.15
N GLU A 269 -14.43 -17.68 9.65
CA GLU A 269 -15.67 -18.01 10.38
C GLU A 269 -15.66 -19.44 10.96
N ASP A 270 -14.50 -20.10 10.96
CA ASP A 270 -14.32 -21.51 11.37
C ASP A 270 -15.11 -22.50 10.51
N VAL A 271 -15.31 -22.19 9.23
CA VAL A 271 -15.96 -23.08 8.25
C VAL A 271 -14.90 -23.72 7.35
N ALA A 272 -14.84 -25.05 7.35
CA ALA A 272 -13.89 -25.80 6.53
C ALA A 272 -14.49 -26.12 5.15
N LEU A 273 -14.10 -25.37 4.12
CA LEU A 273 -14.56 -25.60 2.74
C LEU A 273 -13.66 -26.61 1.99
N THR A 274 -14.26 -27.60 1.34
CA THR A 274 -13.55 -28.54 0.46
C THR A 274 -14.22 -28.65 -0.90
N PHE A 275 -13.45 -28.84 -1.96
CA PHE A 275 -13.96 -29.09 -3.32
C PHE A 275 -13.52 -30.47 -3.78
N SER A 276 -14.46 -31.26 -4.30
CA SER A 276 -14.14 -32.48 -5.04
C SER A 276 -13.49 -32.17 -6.39
N GLU A 277 -12.73 -33.11 -6.94
CA GLU A 277 -12.13 -32.94 -8.28
C GLU A 277 -13.20 -32.81 -9.36
N GLU A 278 -14.31 -33.52 -9.19
CA GLU A 278 -15.48 -33.50 -10.06
C GLU A 278 -16.15 -32.13 -10.06
N ALA A 279 -16.31 -31.50 -8.89
CA ALA A 279 -16.84 -30.14 -8.78
C ALA A 279 -15.99 -29.15 -9.59
N ILE A 280 -14.66 -29.19 -9.46
CA ILE A 280 -13.75 -28.31 -10.20
C ILE A 280 -13.90 -28.48 -11.71
N LYS A 281 -13.95 -29.74 -12.19
CA LYS A 281 -14.16 -30.04 -13.62
C LYS A 281 -15.49 -29.49 -14.12
N VAL A 282 -16.56 -29.65 -13.34
CA VAL A 282 -17.90 -29.16 -13.72
C VAL A 282 -17.94 -27.64 -13.79
N ILE A 283 -17.36 -26.94 -12.80
CA ILE A 283 -17.26 -25.47 -12.80
C ILE A 283 -16.52 -25.00 -14.07
N ALA A 284 -15.37 -25.59 -14.36
CA ALA A 284 -14.57 -25.25 -15.54
C ALA A 284 -15.31 -25.54 -16.86
N SER A 285 -16.02 -26.67 -16.95
CA SER A 285 -16.82 -27.05 -18.13
C SER A 285 -17.95 -26.05 -18.39
N LEU A 286 -18.69 -25.69 -17.33
CA LEU A 286 -19.76 -24.70 -17.40
C LEU A 286 -19.23 -23.31 -17.79
N ALA A 287 -18.11 -22.89 -17.22
CA ALA A 287 -17.46 -21.62 -17.57
C ALA A 287 -17.02 -21.59 -19.04
N ALA A 288 -16.36 -22.65 -19.52
CA ALA A 288 -15.96 -22.78 -20.92
C ALA A 288 -17.16 -22.79 -21.87
N LYS A 289 -18.24 -23.47 -21.49
CA LYS A 289 -19.51 -23.48 -22.24
C LYS A 289 -20.10 -22.08 -22.34
N MET A 290 -20.15 -21.33 -21.23
CA MET A 290 -20.65 -19.96 -21.24
C MET A 290 -19.83 -19.03 -22.14
N ASN A 291 -18.50 -19.12 -22.08
CA ASN A 291 -17.63 -18.32 -22.93
C ASN A 291 -17.88 -18.59 -24.43
N ARG A 292 -18.20 -19.83 -24.81
CA ARG A 292 -18.58 -20.18 -26.20
C ARG A 292 -19.98 -19.70 -26.60
N GLU A 293 -20.93 -19.75 -25.68
CA GLU A 293 -22.34 -19.45 -25.97
C GLU A 293 -22.69 -17.95 -25.79
N THR A 294 -21.83 -17.17 -25.13
CA THR A 294 -22.04 -15.76 -24.83
C THR A 294 -20.81 -14.91 -25.25
N GLU A 295 -20.45 -13.90 -24.45
CA GLU A 295 -19.21 -13.14 -24.66
C GLU A 295 -18.06 -13.86 -23.94
N ASP A 296 -16.98 -14.15 -24.67
CA ASP A 296 -15.81 -14.76 -24.04
C ASP A 296 -15.04 -13.72 -23.22
N ILE A 297 -15.16 -13.84 -21.90
CA ILE A 297 -14.43 -13.01 -20.93
C ILE A 297 -13.22 -13.75 -20.31
N GLY A 298 -12.87 -14.92 -20.89
CA GLY A 298 -11.76 -15.76 -20.46
C GLY A 298 -11.94 -16.30 -19.04
N ALA A 299 -10.83 -16.36 -18.29
CA ALA A 299 -10.79 -16.87 -16.92
C ALA A 299 -11.63 -16.03 -15.93
N ARG A 300 -11.97 -14.77 -16.25
CA ARG A 300 -12.79 -13.91 -15.38
C ARG A 300 -14.16 -14.53 -15.08
N ARG A 301 -14.68 -15.35 -16.00
CA ARG A 301 -15.92 -16.12 -15.81
C ARG A 301 -15.90 -16.99 -14.56
N LEU A 302 -14.74 -17.50 -14.16
CA LEU A 302 -14.60 -18.33 -12.97
C LEU A 302 -14.95 -17.55 -11.70
N HIS A 303 -14.68 -16.24 -11.64
CA HIS A 303 -15.06 -15.43 -10.48
C HIS A 303 -16.57 -15.34 -10.31
N THR A 304 -17.30 -15.01 -11.38
CA THR A 304 -18.77 -14.89 -11.31
C THR A 304 -19.41 -16.25 -11.00
N MET A 305 -18.89 -17.34 -11.57
CA MET A 305 -19.34 -18.69 -11.24
C MET A 305 -19.10 -19.07 -9.77
N MET A 306 -17.92 -18.79 -9.23
CA MET A 306 -17.58 -19.12 -7.84
C MET A 306 -18.40 -18.30 -6.85
N GLU A 307 -18.62 -17.01 -7.13
CA GLU A 307 -19.44 -16.14 -6.28
C GLU A 307 -20.88 -16.65 -6.19
N ASN A 308 -21.52 -16.93 -7.33
CA ASN A 308 -22.88 -17.48 -7.34
C ASN A 308 -22.94 -18.89 -6.72
N LEU A 309 -21.90 -19.69 -6.87
CA LEU A 309 -21.83 -21.01 -6.26
C LEU A 309 -21.79 -20.93 -4.74
N LEU A 310 -21.09 -19.94 -4.18
CA LEU A 310 -20.82 -19.85 -2.74
C LEU A 310 -21.69 -18.83 -2.01
N GLU A 311 -22.48 -18.02 -2.70
CA GLU A 311 -23.30 -16.92 -2.15
C GLU A 311 -24.06 -17.33 -0.86
N GLU A 312 -24.88 -18.38 -0.92
CA GLU A 312 -25.64 -18.84 0.25
C GLU A 312 -24.73 -19.36 1.37
N ILE A 313 -23.63 -20.04 1.03
CA ILE A 313 -22.68 -20.57 2.03
C ILE A 313 -21.96 -19.42 2.74
N GLN A 314 -21.61 -18.36 2.02
CA GLN A 314 -20.99 -17.17 2.58
C GLN A 314 -21.98 -16.38 3.44
N PHE A 315 -23.26 -16.33 3.05
CA PHE A 315 -24.30 -15.69 3.82
C PHE A 315 -24.56 -16.42 5.15
N ASP A 316 -24.64 -17.75 5.11
CA ASP A 316 -24.89 -18.61 6.27
C ASP A 316 -23.61 -18.94 7.06
N ALA A 317 -22.43 -18.46 6.65
CA ALA A 317 -21.13 -18.82 7.24
C ALA A 317 -21.07 -18.67 8.77
N PRO A 318 -21.61 -17.60 9.40
CA PRO A 318 -21.61 -17.48 10.86
C PRO A 318 -22.43 -18.56 11.57
N GLU A 319 -23.47 -19.10 10.91
CA GLU A 319 -24.30 -20.18 11.43
C GLU A 319 -23.66 -21.56 11.22
N LEU A 320 -22.75 -21.66 10.25
CA LEU A 320 -22.01 -22.88 9.91
C LEU A 320 -20.69 -23.03 10.67
N SER A 321 -20.38 -22.15 11.61
CA SER A 321 -19.14 -22.16 12.37
C SER A 321 -18.85 -23.53 13.02
N GLY A 322 -17.65 -24.06 12.82
CA GLY A 322 -17.20 -25.38 13.25
C GLY A 322 -17.63 -26.54 12.34
N GLN A 323 -18.30 -26.26 11.21
CA GLN A 323 -18.74 -27.29 10.25
C GLN A 323 -17.82 -27.37 9.02
N GLY A 324 -17.82 -28.56 8.40
CA GLY A 324 -17.20 -28.78 7.10
C GLY A 324 -18.24 -28.73 5.99
N VAL A 325 -17.98 -27.93 4.96
CA VAL A 325 -18.82 -27.82 3.77
C VAL A 325 -18.07 -28.42 2.59
N GLU A 326 -18.63 -29.47 2.00
CA GLU A 326 -18.07 -30.11 0.81
C GLU A 326 -18.85 -29.67 -0.44
N ILE A 327 -18.12 -29.17 -1.42
CA ILE A 327 -18.63 -28.81 -2.74
C ILE A 327 -18.38 -29.99 -3.68
N ASP A 328 -19.47 -30.70 -3.99
CA ASP A 328 -19.49 -31.82 -4.92
C ASP A 328 -20.07 -31.42 -6.29
N GLU A 329 -20.02 -32.33 -7.25
CA GLU A 329 -20.62 -32.13 -8.58
C GLU A 329 -22.13 -31.82 -8.50
N GLY A 330 -22.85 -32.46 -7.58
CA GLY A 330 -24.30 -32.29 -7.44
C GLY A 330 -24.68 -30.87 -7.08
N LEU A 331 -24.03 -30.31 -6.06
CA LEU A 331 -24.23 -28.95 -5.59
C LEU A 331 -23.85 -27.91 -6.65
N VAL A 332 -22.74 -28.14 -7.36
CA VAL A 332 -22.32 -27.28 -8.48
C VAL A 332 -23.38 -27.26 -9.57
N ARG A 333 -23.88 -28.43 -9.98
CA ARG A 333 -24.91 -28.51 -11.03
C ARG A 333 -26.21 -27.85 -10.58
N GLU A 334 -26.64 -28.11 -9.35
CA GLU A 334 -27.87 -27.54 -8.80
C GLU A 334 -27.88 -26.00 -8.86
N ARG A 335 -26.76 -25.38 -8.44
CA ARG A 335 -26.64 -23.92 -8.37
C ARG A 335 -26.33 -23.30 -9.74
N LEU A 336 -25.39 -23.87 -10.49
CA LEU A 336 -24.89 -23.22 -11.70
C LEU A 336 -25.64 -23.62 -12.98
N GLU A 337 -26.18 -24.84 -13.12
CA GLU A 337 -26.82 -25.23 -14.39
C GLU A 337 -28.07 -24.41 -14.71
N LYS A 338 -28.84 -24.02 -13.69
CA LYS A 338 -30.03 -23.16 -13.88
C LYS A 338 -29.63 -21.78 -14.38
N LEU A 339 -28.59 -21.19 -13.81
CA LEU A 339 -28.05 -19.89 -14.22
C LEU A 339 -27.45 -19.96 -15.63
N VAL A 340 -26.77 -21.06 -15.94
CA VAL A 340 -26.23 -21.32 -17.27
C VAL A 340 -27.35 -21.63 -18.26
N ALA A 341 -28.51 -22.18 -17.91
CA ALA A 341 -29.55 -22.51 -18.89
C ALA A 341 -30.35 -21.28 -19.38
N ASP A 342 -30.47 -20.25 -18.55
CA ASP A 342 -31.35 -19.10 -18.80
C ASP A 342 -30.62 -17.95 -19.54
N THR A 343 -31.00 -17.74 -20.80
CA THR A 343 -30.38 -16.75 -21.70
C THR A 343 -30.49 -15.30 -21.20
N ASP A 344 -31.55 -14.97 -20.46
CA ASP A 344 -31.77 -13.62 -19.95
C ASP A 344 -30.96 -13.42 -18.66
N VAL A 345 -30.94 -14.41 -17.78
CA VAL A 345 -30.13 -14.38 -16.54
C VAL A 345 -28.63 -14.31 -16.85
N ARG A 346 -28.16 -15.04 -17.87
CA ARG A 346 -26.77 -15.00 -18.34
C ARG A 346 -26.25 -13.59 -18.62
N LYS A 347 -27.10 -12.66 -19.09
CA LYS A 347 -26.67 -11.30 -19.44
C LYS A 347 -26.50 -10.37 -18.24
N TYR A 348 -27.15 -10.69 -17.12
CA TYR A 348 -27.22 -9.79 -15.96
C TYR A 348 -26.45 -10.30 -14.74
N LEU A 349 -26.35 -11.63 -14.56
CA LEU A 349 -25.74 -12.23 -13.36
C LEU A 349 -24.38 -12.89 -13.60
N LEU A 350 -24.00 -13.19 -14.85
CA LEU A 350 -22.84 -14.05 -15.12
C LEU A 350 -21.86 -13.55 -16.16
#